data_AF-A0A246B9K5-F1
#
_entry.id   AF-A0A246B9K5-F1
#
_cell.length_a   1.000
_cell.length_b   1.000
_cell.length_c   1.000
_cell.angle_alpha   90.00
_cell.angle_beta   90.00
_cell.angle_gamma   90.00
#
_symmetry.space_group_name_H-M   'P 1'
#
loop_
_entity.id
_entity.type
_entity.pdbx_description
1 polymer ?
#
loop_
_entity_poly.entity_id
_entity_poly.type
_entity_poly.pdbx_seq_one_letter_code
_entity_poly.pdbx_strand_id
1 'polypeptide(L)'
;MVAELYIVAESFANNTNLATSEIETKTKTLAEDFVHIRKHNDTNKILVHPDIYNVNFLNGVLLSDLLFNPQVAKTHIDRDVYNALQRIIVESATTNTTSQEVIEVLLPEHDENLCHGLIAFNPVANVNPELQIVYHLNGWFDFRRHFLGLYPKNENFYIDECIKYFPNLFFHERNRESIRAILNDCPKKIVYHLSALNDKLKNIDTTNRNRTQILEVFSTTAALDETASLEGNAARKPDFTFSFKNSLNEAEEVCCEPHLKLCYSDTSNAYSNDRRIYFHEGLPNIQNGKILIGHIGQHL
;
A
#
# COMPACT_ATOMS: atom_id res chain seq x y z
N MET A 1 -12.52 -4.42 6.62
CA MET A 1 -12.84 -2.99 6.51
C MET A 1 -13.07 -2.70 5.04
N VAL A 2 -14.22 -2.13 4.71
CA VAL A 2 -14.56 -1.69 3.36
C VAL A 2 -13.95 -0.31 3.13
N ALA A 3 -13.34 -0.09 1.97
CA ALA A 3 -12.99 1.24 1.48
C ALA A 3 -13.99 1.68 0.41
N GLU A 4 -14.52 2.87 0.57
CA GLU A 4 -15.25 3.58 -0.48
C GLU A 4 -14.33 4.63 -1.08
N LEU A 5 -13.97 4.40 -2.34
CA LEU A 5 -12.97 5.15 -3.08
C LEU A 5 -13.66 6.02 -4.11
N TYR A 6 -13.60 7.33 -3.92
CA TYR A 6 -14.33 8.31 -4.72
C TYR A 6 -13.41 8.92 -5.77
N ILE A 7 -13.93 9.03 -6.99
CA ILE A 7 -13.29 9.77 -8.07
C ILE A 7 -14.03 11.10 -8.19
N VAL A 8 -13.33 12.18 -7.85
CA VAL A 8 -13.89 13.53 -7.82
C VAL A 8 -13.43 14.34 -9.03
N ALA A 9 -14.34 15.17 -9.54
CA ALA A 9 -14.16 15.99 -10.74
C ALA A 9 -12.90 16.88 -10.65
N GLU A 10 -12.65 17.46 -9.48
CA GLU A 10 -11.55 18.37 -9.16
C GLU A 10 -10.19 17.75 -9.43
N SER A 11 -10.05 16.45 -9.17
CA SER A 11 -8.78 15.74 -9.39
C SER A 11 -8.45 15.55 -10.87
N PHE A 12 -9.47 15.54 -11.75
CA PHE A 12 -9.33 15.42 -13.20
C PHE A 12 -9.25 16.78 -13.90
N ALA A 13 -9.53 17.87 -13.17
CA ALA A 13 -9.44 19.23 -13.69
C ALA A 13 -7.99 19.72 -13.78
N ASN A 14 -7.77 20.76 -14.59
CA ASN A 14 -6.54 21.57 -14.61
C ASN A 14 -5.26 20.87 -15.11
N ASN A 15 -5.34 20.01 -16.12
CA ASN A 15 -4.14 19.45 -16.77
C ASN A 15 -3.49 20.39 -17.80
N THR A 16 -3.78 21.70 -17.78
CA THR A 16 -3.31 22.65 -18.80
C THR A 16 -1.79 22.84 -18.84
N ASN A 17 -1.10 22.43 -17.77
CA ASN A 17 0.36 22.55 -17.64
C ASN A 17 1.10 21.25 -18.00
N LEU A 18 0.37 20.17 -18.31
CA LEU A 18 0.97 18.88 -18.67
C LEU A 18 0.94 18.71 -20.19
N ALA A 19 2.00 18.12 -20.75
CA ALA A 19 1.96 17.70 -22.14
C ALA A 19 0.95 16.55 -22.32
N THR A 20 0.35 16.45 -23.51
CA THR A 20 -0.57 15.35 -23.84
C THR A 20 0.04 13.99 -23.52
N SER A 21 1.30 13.75 -23.90
CA SER A 21 1.99 12.47 -23.63
C SER A 21 2.11 12.13 -22.14
N GLU A 22 2.23 13.14 -21.27
CA GLU A 22 2.24 12.94 -19.82
C GLU A 22 0.86 12.55 -19.31
N ILE A 23 -0.21 13.20 -19.81
CA ILE A 23 -1.60 12.87 -19.48
C ILE A 23 -1.95 11.45 -19.97
N GLU A 24 -1.49 11.07 -21.15
CA GLU A 24 -1.70 9.72 -21.70
C GLU A 24 -0.99 8.66 -20.85
N THR A 25 0.27 8.90 -20.47
CA THR A 25 1.03 8.02 -19.56
C THR A 25 0.33 7.92 -18.21
N LYS A 26 -0.14 9.06 -17.69
CA LYS A 26 -0.95 9.14 -16.47
C LYS A 26 -2.26 8.36 -16.56
N THR A 27 -2.92 8.41 -17.69
CA THR A 27 -4.18 7.69 -17.85
C THR A 27 -3.96 6.18 -17.90
N LYS A 28 -2.92 5.73 -18.60
CA LYS A 28 -2.61 4.30 -18.76
C LYS A 28 -2.24 3.65 -17.43
N THR A 29 -1.31 4.23 -16.67
CA THR A 29 -0.92 3.65 -15.37
C THR A 29 -2.08 3.68 -14.38
N LEU A 30 -2.93 4.73 -14.40
CA LEU A 30 -4.11 4.76 -13.54
C LEU A 30 -5.07 3.62 -13.88
N ALA A 31 -5.26 3.34 -15.18
CA ALA A 31 -6.10 2.22 -15.59
C ALA A 31 -5.53 0.85 -15.17
N GLU A 32 -4.20 0.69 -15.17
CA GLU A 32 -3.54 -0.51 -14.64
C GLU A 32 -3.75 -0.65 -13.12
N ASP A 33 -3.61 0.44 -12.38
CA ASP A 33 -3.86 0.50 -10.94
C ASP A 33 -5.32 0.13 -10.63
N PHE A 34 -6.28 0.64 -11.42
CA PHE A 34 -7.71 0.31 -11.28
C PHE A 34 -7.98 -1.16 -11.46
N VAL A 35 -7.36 -1.80 -12.45
CA VAL A 35 -7.49 -3.25 -12.66
C VAL A 35 -6.99 -3.99 -11.42
N HIS A 36 -5.92 -3.51 -10.78
CA HIS A 36 -5.42 -4.11 -9.56
C HIS A 36 -6.37 -3.92 -8.38
N ILE A 37 -6.83 -2.69 -8.13
CA ILE A 37 -7.74 -2.36 -7.02
C ILE A 37 -9.06 -3.15 -7.15
N ARG A 38 -9.60 -3.26 -8.38
CA ARG A 38 -10.86 -4.00 -8.65
C ARG A 38 -10.76 -5.51 -8.42
N LYS A 39 -9.57 -6.10 -8.36
CA LYS A 39 -9.43 -7.51 -7.93
C LYS A 39 -9.88 -7.73 -6.48
N HIS A 40 -9.99 -6.64 -5.71
CA HIS A 40 -10.43 -6.60 -4.31
C HIS A 40 -11.73 -5.80 -4.17
N ASN A 41 -12.64 -5.90 -5.14
CA ASN A 41 -13.91 -5.15 -5.19
C ASN A 41 -14.90 -5.51 -4.05
N ASP A 42 -14.72 -6.64 -3.40
CA ASP A 42 -15.45 -7.06 -2.20
C ASP A 42 -15.20 -6.10 -1.01
N THR A 43 -14.04 -5.45 -1.02
CA THR A 43 -13.58 -4.55 0.06
C THR A 43 -13.17 -3.17 -0.44
N ASN A 44 -13.17 -2.92 -1.75
CA ASN A 44 -12.82 -1.63 -2.37
C ASN A 44 -13.90 -1.25 -3.38
N LYS A 45 -14.83 -0.39 -2.98
CA LYS A 45 -15.90 0.12 -3.84
C LYS A 45 -15.43 1.41 -4.49
N ILE A 46 -15.35 1.42 -5.83
CA ILE A 46 -14.98 2.63 -6.58
C ILE A 46 -16.26 3.33 -7.04
N LEU A 47 -16.38 4.60 -6.67
CA LEU A 47 -17.57 5.43 -6.87
C LEU A 47 -17.22 6.70 -7.66
N VAL A 48 -18.07 7.06 -8.62
CA VAL A 48 -17.91 8.23 -9.48
C VAL A 48 -19.16 9.10 -9.38
N HIS A 49 -18.99 10.39 -9.13
CA HIS A 49 -20.07 11.36 -9.29
C HIS A 49 -20.18 11.81 -10.77
N PRO A 50 -21.39 11.93 -11.36
CA PRO A 50 -21.56 12.33 -12.76
C PRO A 50 -20.95 13.68 -13.15
N ASP A 51 -20.69 14.58 -12.20
CA ASP A 51 -20.06 15.87 -12.50
C ASP A 51 -18.67 15.74 -13.14
N ILE A 52 -18.02 14.58 -13.00
CA ILE A 52 -16.74 14.29 -13.66
C ILE A 52 -16.80 14.46 -15.18
N TYR A 53 -17.96 14.22 -15.79
CA TYR A 53 -18.16 14.36 -17.23
C TYR A 53 -18.04 15.81 -17.72
N ASN A 54 -18.29 16.78 -16.83
CA ASN A 54 -18.30 18.21 -17.14
C ASN A 54 -16.92 18.88 -16.97
N VAL A 55 -15.87 18.10 -16.73
CA VAL A 55 -14.51 18.62 -16.46
C VAL A 55 -13.73 18.81 -17.75
N ASN A 56 -13.06 19.95 -17.89
CA ASN A 56 -12.05 20.17 -18.93
C ASN A 56 -10.81 19.33 -18.61
N PHE A 57 -10.66 18.19 -19.29
CA PHE A 57 -9.62 17.22 -18.99
C PHE A 57 -8.32 17.49 -19.75
N LEU A 58 -8.38 17.78 -21.05
CA LEU A 58 -7.22 17.94 -21.93
C LEU A 58 -7.46 19.07 -22.93
N ASN A 59 -6.60 20.10 -22.95
CA ASN A 59 -6.64 21.18 -23.94
C ASN A 59 -8.02 21.85 -24.13
N GLY A 60 -8.77 22.01 -23.04
CA GLY A 60 -10.12 22.59 -23.06
C GLY A 60 -11.22 21.67 -23.59
N VAL A 61 -10.91 20.39 -23.82
CA VAL A 61 -11.89 19.35 -24.18
C VAL A 61 -12.49 18.76 -22.91
N LEU A 62 -13.83 18.65 -22.89
CA LEU A 62 -14.56 18.01 -21.79
C LEU A 62 -14.30 16.51 -21.76
N LEU A 63 -14.28 15.95 -20.55
CA LEU A 63 -14.14 14.50 -20.38
C LEU A 63 -15.29 13.73 -21.04
N SER A 64 -16.51 14.27 -21.02
CA SER A 64 -17.66 13.70 -21.75
C SER A 64 -17.40 13.58 -23.25
N ASP A 65 -16.76 14.57 -23.86
CA ASP A 65 -16.47 14.54 -25.29
C ASP A 65 -15.41 13.50 -25.62
N LEU A 66 -14.37 13.38 -24.79
CA LEU A 66 -13.36 12.33 -24.94
C LEU A 66 -13.95 10.93 -24.76
N LEU A 67 -14.93 10.76 -23.86
CA LEU A 67 -15.54 9.46 -23.59
C LEU A 67 -16.60 9.07 -24.64
N PHE A 68 -17.42 10.01 -25.09
CA PHE A 68 -18.63 9.69 -25.87
C PHE A 68 -18.63 10.23 -27.30
N ASN A 69 -17.60 10.99 -27.71
CA ASN A 69 -17.44 11.45 -29.08
C ASN A 69 -16.14 10.88 -29.70
N PRO A 70 -16.22 9.74 -30.42
CA PRO A 70 -15.06 9.08 -31.00
C PRO A 70 -14.25 9.95 -31.98
N GLN A 71 -14.88 10.94 -32.62
CA GLN A 71 -14.17 11.84 -33.53
C GLN A 71 -13.30 12.83 -32.76
N VAL A 72 -13.79 13.36 -31.63
CA VAL A 72 -13.02 14.23 -30.73
C VAL A 72 -11.93 13.44 -30.02
N ALA A 73 -12.21 12.23 -29.56
CA ALA A 73 -11.20 11.38 -28.92
C ALA A 73 -10.01 11.09 -29.84
N LYS A 74 -10.27 10.65 -31.08
CA LYS A 74 -9.22 10.31 -32.07
C LYS A 74 -8.29 11.47 -32.42
N THR A 75 -8.72 12.71 -32.26
CA THR A 75 -7.89 13.88 -32.56
C THR A 75 -7.05 14.33 -31.37
N HIS A 76 -7.37 13.91 -30.14
CA HIS A 76 -6.74 14.41 -28.92
C HIS A 76 -5.95 13.35 -28.14
N ILE A 77 -6.35 12.08 -28.21
CA ILE A 77 -5.74 10.99 -27.45
C ILE A 77 -5.64 9.71 -28.29
N ASP A 78 -4.66 8.87 -27.97
CA ASP A 78 -4.56 7.55 -28.57
C ASP A 78 -5.71 6.61 -28.15
N ARG A 79 -5.88 5.52 -28.91
CA ARG A 79 -6.96 4.54 -28.70
C ARG A 79 -6.88 3.84 -27.33
N ASP A 80 -5.67 3.58 -26.84
CA ASP A 80 -5.47 2.85 -25.59
C ASP A 80 -5.79 3.76 -24.39
N VAL A 81 -5.50 5.06 -24.49
CA VAL A 81 -5.91 6.09 -23.52
C VAL A 81 -7.43 6.24 -23.49
N TYR A 82 -8.08 6.28 -24.65
CA TYR A 82 -9.54 6.28 -24.74
C TYR A 82 -10.15 5.09 -24.00
N ASN A 83 -9.65 3.87 -24.26
CA ASN A 83 -10.10 2.66 -23.58
C ASN A 83 -9.82 2.68 -22.07
N ALA A 84 -8.69 3.26 -21.66
CA ALA A 84 -8.32 3.42 -20.26
C ALA A 84 -9.30 4.37 -19.53
N LEU A 85 -9.65 5.51 -20.12
CA LEU A 85 -10.65 6.44 -19.56
C LEU A 85 -12.03 5.78 -19.42
N GLN A 86 -12.47 5.03 -20.45
CA GLN A 86 -13.72 4.25 -20.39
C GLN A 86 -13.71 3.30 -19.18
N ARG A 87 -12.62 2.56 -19.00
CA ARG A 87 -12.46 1.62 -17.89
C ARG A 87 -12.49 2.30 -16.53
N ILE A 88 -11.83 3.45 -16.38
CA ILE A 88 -11.75 4.19 -15.12
C ILE A 88 -13.11 4.80 -14.77
N ILE A 89 -13.78 5.45 -15.72
CA ILE A 89 -14.94 6.31 -15.46
C ILE A 89 -16.26 5.58 -15.73
N VAL A 90 -16.43 5.01 -16.92
CA VAL A 90 -17.72 4.47 -17.38
C VAL A 90 -18.06 3.13 -16.71
N GLU A 91 -17.05 2.31 -16.46
CA GLU A 91 -17.24 1.01 -15.80
C GLU A 91 -17.31 1.10 -14.26
N SER A 92 -17.13 2.29 -13.68
CA SER A 92 -17.20 2.49 -12.23
C SER A 92 -18.65 2.71 -11.77
N ALA A 93 -18.95 2.34 -10.53
CA ALA A 93 -20.28 2.55 -9.98
C ALA A 93 -20.53 4.05 -9.79
N THR A 94 -21.76 4.50 -10.05
CA THR A 94 -22.14 5.90 -9.87
C THR A 94 -22.60 6.17 -8.45
N THR A 95 -22.32 7.38 -7.95
CA THR A 95 -22.87 7.90 -6.70
C THR A 95 -23.54 9.26 -6.90
N ASN A 96 -24.44 9.64 -6.00
CA ASN A 96 -25.03 10.98 -5.91
C ASN A 96 -24.30 11.87 -4.90
N THR A 97 -23.29 11.34 -4.22
CA THR A 97 -22.45 12.09 -3.27
C THR A 97 -21.57 13.07 -4.04
N THR A 98 -21.70 14.35 -3.74
CA THR A 98 -20.93 15.41 -4.41
C THR A 98 -19.47 15.42 -3.96
N SER A 99 -18.57 16.00 -4.76
CA SER A 99 -17.17 16.15 -4.37
C SER A 99 -16.99 16.89 -3.04
N GLN A 100 -17.78 17.94 -2.80
CA GLN A 100 -17.74 18.71 -1.56
C GLN A 100 -18.15 17.84 -0.37
N GLU A 101 -19.22 17.06 -0.49
CA GLU A 101 -19.67 16.15 0.56
C GLU A 101 -18.63 15.05 0.84
N VAL A 102 -18.02 14.49 -0.21
CA VAL A 102 -16.92 13.52 -0.03
C VAL A 102 -15.80 14.16 0.78
N ILE A 103 -15.32 15.34 0.38
CA ILE A 103 -14.15 15.99 0.96
C ILE A 103 -14.40 16.47 2.39
N GLU A 104 -15.53 17.14 2.63
CA GLU A 104 -15.81 17.85 3.89
C GLU A 104 -16.48 16.96 4.94
N VAL A 105 -17.19 15.90 4.51
CA VAL A 105 -17.98 15.05 5.41
C VAL A 105 -17.46 13.62 5.45
N LEU A 106 -17.32 12.95 4.30
CA LEU A 106 -17.02 11.51 4.30
C LEU A 106 -15.55 11.20 4.58
N LEU A 107 -14.59 11.93 4.00
CA LEU A 107 -13.17 11.64 4.23
C LEU A 107 -12.76 11.68 5.71
N PRO A 108 -13.25 12.63 6.53
CA PRO A 108 -13.03 12.62 7.98
C PRO A 108 -13.78 11.51 8.73
N GLU A 109 -14.88 10.99 8.19
CA GLU A 109 -15.74 10.00 8.87
C GLU A 109 -15.28 8.58 8.58
N HIS A 110 -14.51 7.99 9.49
CA HIS A 110 -14.05 6.62 9.31
C HIS A 110 -14.04 5.83 10.62
N ASP A 111 -14.20 4.52 10.51
CA ASP A 111 -14.20 3.60 11.64
C ASP A 111 -13.54 2.26 11.27
N GLU A 112 -13.63 1.29 12.19
CA GLU A 112 -13.05 -0.04 11.98
C GLU A 112 -13.67 -0.81 10.81
N ASN A 113 -14.87 -0.47 10.39
CA ASN A 113 -15.62 -1.17 9.36
C ASN A 113 -15.57 -0.46 8.00
N LEU A 114 -15.48 0.86 7.98
CA LEU A 114 -15.56 1.69 6.79
C LEU A 114 -14.50 2.81 6.81
N CYS A 115 -13.83 2.99 5.68
CA CYS A 115 -13.04 4.18 5.42
C CYS A 115 -13.35 4.75 4.03
N HIS A 116 -13.11 6.05 3.88
CA HIS A 116 -13.30 6.77 2.62
C HIS A 116 -11.95 7.29 2.10
N GLY A 117 -11.77 7.25 0.78
CA GLY A 117 -10.56 7.75 0.13
C GLY A 117 -10.87 8.38 -1.22
N LEU A 118 -9.97 9.24 -1.68
CA LEU A 118 -10.04 9.80 -3.03
C LEU A 118 -9.10 9.05 -3.96
N ILE A 119 -9.58 8.58 -5.12
CA ILE A 119 -8.69 8.23 -6.22
C ILE A 119 -8.58 9.46 -7.11
N ALA A 120 -7.36 10.00 -7.19
CA ALA A 120 -7.11 11.32 -7.73
C ALA A 120 -6.10 11.25 -8.89
N PHE A 121 -6.45 11.85 -10.03
CA PHE A 121 -5.52 12.00 -11.17
C PHE A 121 -4.44 13.05 -10.89
N ASN A 122 -4.82 14.10 -10.18
CA ASN A 122 -3.96 15.12 -9.58
C ASN A 122 -4.31 15.30 -8.10
N PRO A 123 -3.35 15.69 -7.23
CA PRO A 123 -3.65 16.01 -5.84
C PRO A 123 -4.75 17.06 -5.71
N VAL A 124 -5.73 16.79 -4.84
CA VAL A 124 -6.78 17.74 -4.48
C VAL A 124 -6.28 18.58 -3.30
N ALA A 125 -6.40 19.90 -3.41
CA ALA A 125 -6.00 20.82 -2.36
C ALA A 125 -6.83 20.62 -1.09
N ASN A 126 -6.22 20.90 0.07
CA ASN A 126 -6.86 20.82 1.40
C ASN A 126 -7.36 19.41 1.81
N VAL A 127 -6.98 18.37 1.08
CA VAL A 127 -7.22 16.98 1.49
C VAL A 127 -5.91 16.38 1.97
N ASN A 128 -5.93 15.71 3.11
CA ASN A 128 -4.73 15.09 3.66
C ASN A 128 -4.14 14.02 2.71
N PRO A 129 -2.81 13.93 2.56
CA PRO A 129 -2.19 12.98 1.65
C PRO A 129 -2.57 11.52 1.89
N GLU A 130 -2.74 11.10 3.16
CA GLU A 130 -3.11 9.73 3.53
C GLU A 130 -4.52 9.32 3.09
N LEU A 131 -5.39 10.30 2.77
CA LEU A 131 -6.75 10.09 2.29
C LEU A 131 -6.85 10.14 0.75
N GLN A 132 -5.74 10.40 0.07
CA GLN A 132 -5.68 10.53 -1.39
C GLN A 132 -4.77 9.47 -2.01
N ILE A 133 -5.35 8.62 -2.83
CA ILE A 133 -4.68 7.71 -3.74
C ILE A 133 -4.35 8.51 -5.01
N VAL A 134 -3.23 9.23 -4.96
CA VAL A 134 -2.76 10.01 -6.11
C VAL A 134 -1.99 9.08 -7.04
N TYR A 135 -2.58 8.79 -8.20
CA TYR A 135 -1.94 8.26 -9.40
C TYR A 135 -0.71 7.33 -9.17
N HIS A 136 -0.90 6.24 -8.43
CA HIS A 136 0.01 5.07 -8.40
C HIS A 136 -0.62 3.97 -7.53
N LEU A 137 -0.37 2.70 -7.87
CA LEU A 137 -0.66 1.55 -7.00
C LEU A 137 -0.10 1.71 -5.56
N ASN A 138 1.05 2.36 -5.38
CA ASN A 138 1.64 2.59 -4.07
C ASN A 138 0.77 3.50 -3.22
N GLY A 139 0.10 4.49 -3.81
CA GLY A 139 -0.86 5.33 -3.09
C GLY A 139 -2.03 4.51 -2.52
N TRP A 140 -2.48 3.47 -3.22
CA TRP A 140 -3.52 2.58 -2.71
C TRP A 140 -2.99 1.71 -1.56
N PHE A 141 -1.77 1.19 -1.67
CA PHE A 141 -1.15 0.47 -0.56
C PHE A 141 -0.98 1.37 0.66
N ASP A 142 -0.48 2.59 0.49
CA ASP A 142 -0.27 3.54 1.59
C ASP A 142 -1.59 3.92 2.26
N PHE A 143 -2.64 4.20 1.48
CA PHE A 143 -4.00 4.42 1.98
C PHE A 143 -4.48 3.24 2.84
N ARG A 144 -4.39 2.00 2.31
CA ARG A 144 -4.87 0.81 3.03
C ARG A 144 -4.03 0.53 4.28
N ARG A 145 -2.72 0.73 4.22
CA ARG A 145 -1.79 0.59 5.35
C ARG A 145 -2.07 1.62 6.44
N HIS A 146 -2.39 2.86 6.08
CA HIS A 146 -2.75 3.91 7.03
C HIS A 146 -3.95 3.48 7.88
N PHE A 147 -5.05 3.07 7.23
CA PHE A 147 -6.25 2.62 7.95
C PHE A 147 -6.06 1.28 8.67
N LEU A 148 -5.22 0.39 8.16
CA LEU A 148 -4.85 -0.84 8.88
C LEU A 148 -4.15 -0.54 10.20
N GLY A 149 -3.30 0.49 10.24
CA GLY A 149 -2.65 0.96 11.47
C GLY A 149 -3.62 1.65 12.45
N LEU A 150 -4.67 2.28 11.96
CA LEU A 150 -5.72 2.88 12.81
C LEU A 150 -6.69 1.82 13.36
N TYR A 151 -7.04 0.84 12.53
CA TYR A 151 -8.10 -0.13 12.80
C TYR A 151 -7.62 -1.57 12.61
N PRO A 152 -6.77 -2.07 13.50
CA PRO A 152 -6.15 -3.38 13.34
C PRO A 152 -7.10 -4.57 13.55
N LYS A 153 -8.26 -4.34 14.19
CA LYS A 153 -9.23 -5.37 14.61
C LYS A 153 -8.57 -6.49 15.42
N ASN A 154 -8.42 -7.67 14.81
CA ASN A 154 -7.84 -8.86 15.41
C ASN A 154 -6.69 -9.36 14.54
N GLU A 155 -5.87 -10.22 15.12
CA GLU A 155 -4.66 -10.77 14.52
C GLU A 155 -4.87 -11.45 13.16
N ASN A 156 -6.01 -12.12 12.96
CA ASN A 156 -6.28 -12.80 11.71
C ASN A 156 -6.58 -11.79 10.61
N PHE A 157 -7.53 -10.88 10.88
CA PHE A 157 -7.84 -9.78 9.98
C PHE A 157 -6.59 -8.97 9.64
N TYR A 158 -5.77 -8.64 10.64
CA TYR A 158 -4.59 -7.82 10.45
C TYR A 158 -3.57 -8.47 9.51
N ILE A 159 -3.22 -9.73 9.74
CA ILE A 159 -2.29 -10.46 8.88
C ILE A 159 -2.87 -10.69 7.47
N ASP A 160 -4.18 -10.95 7.36
CA ASP A 160 -4.85 -11.07 6.06
C ASP A 160 -4.78 -9.78 5.23
N GLU A 161 -4.97 -8.62 5.85
CA GLU A 161 -4.81 -7.33 5.19
C GLU A 161 -3.33 -7.04 4.88
N CYS A 162 -2.40 -7.39 5.78
CA CYS A 162 -0.96 -7.27 5.51
C CYS A 162 -0.54 -8.04 4.25
N ILE A 163 -1.05 -9.26 4.04
CA ILE A 163 -0.74 -10.07 2.85
C ILE A 163 -1.17 -9.35 1.56
N LYS A 164 -2.28 -8.60 1.60
CA LYS A 164 -2.79 -7.84 0.44
C LYS A 164 -1.95 -6.59 0.16
N TYR A 165 -1.53 -5.88 1.20
CA TYR A 165 -0.95 -4.54 1.06
C TYR A 165 0.57 -4.47 1.23
N PHE A 166 1.23 -5.59 1.52
CA PHE A 166 2.69 -5.71 1.52
C PHE A 166 3.14 -6.76 0.48
N PRO A 167 3.04 -6.46 -0.82
CA PRO A 167 3.22 -7.46 -1.89
C PRO A 167 4.63 -8.07 -1.95
N ASN A 168 5.64 -7.41 -1.40
CA ASN A 168 7.03 -7.89 -1.37
C ASN A 168 7.34 -8.73 -0.13
N LEU A 169 6.39 -8.88 0.80
CA LEU A 169 6.54 -9.66 2.02
C LEU A 169 5.76 -10.99 1.92
N PHE A 170 6.26 -12.00 2.62
CA PHE A 170 5.58 -13.27 2.81
C PHE A 170 5.54 -13.61 4.30
N PHE A 171 4.35 -13.74 4.87
CA PHE A 171 4.16 -13.94 6.30
C PHE A 171 4.07 -15.44 6.61
N HIS A 172 4.93 -15.92 7.50
CA HIS A 172 4.79 -17.25 8.09
C HIS A 172 3.45 -17.37 8.85
N GLU A 173 2.83 -18.56 8.86
CA GLU A 173 1.50 -18.79 9.44
C GLU A 173 1.39 -18.38 10.91
N ARG A 174 2.45 -18.63 11.69
CA ARG A 174 2.55 -18.27 13.11
C ARG A 174 2.39 -16.79 13.40
N ASN A 175 2.58 -15.90 12.42
CA ASN A 175 2.44 -14.45 12.64
C ASN A 175 1.05 -14.08 13.14
N ARG A 176 0.02 -14.88 12.83
CA ARG A 176 -1.32 -14.72 13.40
C ARG A 176 -1.33 -14.92 14.90
N GLU A 177 -0.57 -15.88 15.42
CA GLU A 177 -0.49 -16.13 16.85
C GLU A 177 0.43 -15.13 17.55
N SER A 178 1.64 -14.92 17.02
CA SER A 178 2.66 -14.14 17.69
C SER A 178 2.32 -12.64 17.81
N ILE A 179 1.60 -12.08 16.84
CA ILE A 179 1.30 -10.66 16.80
C ILE A 179 0.33 -10.24 17.90
N ARG A 180 -0.48 -11.17 18.42
CA ARG A 180 -1.49 -10.92 19.47
C ARG A 180 -0.92 -10.19 20.67
N ALA A 181 0.32 -10.51 21.05
CA ALA A 181 0.98 -9.94 22.21
C ALA A 181 1.24 -8.42 22.09
N ILE A 182 1.30 -7.88 20.87
CA ILE A 182 1.72 -6.50 20.61
C ILE A 182 0.72 -5.70 19.77
N LEU A 183 -0.25 -6.36 19.11
CA LEU A 183 -1.13 -5.72 18.12
C LEU A 183 -1.95 -4.55 18.66
N ASN A 184 -2.45 -4.65 19.90
CA ASN A 184 -3.24 -3.59 20.52
C ASN A 184 -2.40 -2.36 20.91
N ASP A 185 -1.08 -2.54 21.05
CA ASP A 185 -0.19 -1.49 21.55
C ASP A 185 0.57 -0.76 20.43
N CYS A 186 0.88 -1.45 19.33
CA CYS A 186 1.75 -0.91 18.29
C CYS A 186 1.33 -1.19 16.82
N PRO A 187 0.05 -1.11 16.43
CA PRO A 187 -0.39 -1.43 15.07
C PRO A 187 0.22 -0.48 14.01
N LYS A 188 0.29 0.83 14.27
CA LYS A 188 0.90 1.79 13.34
C LYS A 188 2.40 1.57 13.23
N LYS A 189 3.07 1.24 14.33
CA LYS A 189 4.50 0.89 14.30
C LYS A 189 4.76 -0.41 13.55
N ILE A 190 3.90 -1.42 13.66
CA ILE A 190 4.01 -2.62 12.83
C ILE A 190 3.90 -2.23 11.34
N VAL A 191 2.88 -1.46 10.94
CA VAL A 191 2.74 -0.96 9.56
C VAL A 191 4.00 -0.22 9.13
N TYR A 192 4.50 0.72 9.94
CA TYR A 192 5.68 1.52 9.66
C TYR A 192 6.90 0.64 9.29
N HIS A 193 7.21 -0.35 10.12
CA HIS A 193 8.34 -1.24 9.89
C HIS A 193 8.12 -2.21 8.73
N LEU A 194 6.89 -2.71 8.53
CA LEU A 194 6.56 -3.55 7.38
C LEU A 194 6.64 -2.77 6.07
N SER A 195 6.19 -1.50 6.03
CA SER A 195 6.35 -0.62 4.87
C SER A 195 7.83 -0.41 4.55
N ALA A 196 8.67 -0.17 5.56
CA ALA A 196 10.12 -0.06 5.36
C ALA A 196 10.71 -1.32 4.70
N LEU A 197 10.37 -2.52 5.20
CA LEU A 197 10.81 -3.77 4.58
C LEU A 197 10.29 -3.91 3.14
N ASN A 198 8.99 -3.67 2.93
CA ASN A 198 8.34 -3.87 1.64
C ASN A 198 8.87 -2.93 0.55
N ASP A 199 9.08 -1.67 0.90
CA ASP A 199 9.30 -0.60 -0.07
C ASP A 199 10.79 -0.25 -0.25
N LYS A 200 11.62 -0.48 0.77
CA LYS A 200 13.01 0.03 0.80
C LYS A 200 14.08 -1.07 0.80
N LEU A 201 13.89 -2.18 1.52
CA LEU A 201 14.98 -3.15 1.74
C LEU A 201 15.54 -3.73 0.43
N LYS A 202 14.68 -4.11 -0.52
CA LYS A 202 15.10 -4.69 -1.81
C LYS A 202 15.86 -3.71 -2.71
N ASN A 203 15.73 -2.41 -2.46
CA ASN A 203 16.37 -1.35 -3.24
C ASN A 203 17.73 -0.96 -2.66
N ILE A 204 18.15 -1.54 -1.52
CA ILE A 204 19.46 -1.31 -0.94
C ILE A 204 20.51 -2.01 -1.79
N ASP A 205 21.51 -1.26 -2.24
CA ASP A 205 22.67 -1.81 -2.90
C ASP A 205 23.44 -2.73 -1.94
N THR A 206 23.56 -4.01 -2.29
CA THR A 206 24.27 -5.01 -1.49
C THR A 206 25.71 -5.21 -1.94
N THR A 207 26.16 -4.50 -2.99
CA THR A 207 27.49 -4.67 -3.57
C THR A 207 28.57 -4.35 -2.55
N ASN A 208 29.47 -5.31 -2.29
CA ASN A 208 30.58 -5.18 -1.35
C ASN A 208 30.17 -4.88 0.11
N ARG A 209 28.92 -5.17 0.51
CA ARG A 209 28.45 -5.01 1.89
C ARG A 209 28.16 -6.37 2.52
N ASN A 210 28.56 -6.54 3.78
CA ASN A 210 28.10 -7.67 4.59
C ASN A 210 26.68 -7.40 5.13
N ARG A 211 26.04 -8.43 5.70
CA ARG A 211 24.65 -8.36 6.18
C ARG A 211 24.43 -7.23 7.20
N THR A 212 25.35 -7.06 8.16
CA THR A 212 25.26 -5.97 9.15
C THR A 212 25.30 -4.59 8.50
N GLN A 213 26.20 -4.38 7.53
CA GLN A 213 26.29 -3.12 6.79
C GLN A 213 25.04 -2.85 5.94
N ILE A 214 24.45 -3.89 5.35
CA ILE A 214 23.17 -3.78 4.61
C ILE A 214 22.06 -3.32 5.56
N LEU A 215 21.97 -3.92 6.76
CA LEU A 215 20.97 -3.55 7.77
C LEU A 215 21.16 -2.13 8.30
N GLU A 216 22.39 -1.66 8.47
CA GLU A 216 22.69 -0.29 8.88
C GLU A 216 22.26 0.75 7.82
N VAL A 217 22.63 0.51 6.56
CA VAL A 217 22.21 1.36 5.43
C VAL A 217 20.69 1.35 5.31
N PHE A 218 20.07 0.17 5.35
CA PHE A 218 18.63 0.02 5.33
C PHE A 218 17.95 0.83 6.44
N SER A 219 18.43 0.71 7.67
CA SER A 219 17.83 1.39 8.83
C SER A 219 17.89 2.91 8.68
N THR A 220 19.01 3.42 8.14
CA THR A 220 19.20 4.84 7.86
C THR A 220 18.28 5.32 6.74
N THR A 221 18.24 4.61 5.60
CA THR A 221 17.37 4.92 4.46
C THR A 221 15.88 4.83 4.82
N ALA A 222 15.54 3.90 5.71
CA ALA A 222 14.19 3.71 6.20
C ALA A 222 13.80 4.68 7.34
N ALA A 223 14.77 5.38 7.95
CA ALA A 223 14.61 6.23 9.13
C ALA A 223 14.07 5.48 10.37
N LEU A 224 14.44 4.21 10.53
CA LEU A 224 13.94 3.36 11.62
C LEU A 224 14.29 3.92 13.02
N ASP A 225 13.45 3.58 14.00
CA ASP A 225 13.65 3.99 15.40
C ASP A 225 15.01 3.51 15.95
N GLU A 226 15.44 2.30 15.57
CA GLU A 226 16.74 1.74 15.87
C GLU A 226 17.28 0.96 14.67
N THR A 227 18.60 0.80 14.64
CA THR A 227 19.29 -0.02 13.63
C THR A 227 18.83 -1.47 13.73
N ALA A 228 18.39 -2.01 12.58
CA ALA A 228 18.13 -3.43 12.41
C ALA A 228 19.39 -4.25 12.69
N SER A 229 19.24 -5.34 13.44
CA SER A 229 20.37 -6.13 13.93
C SER A 229 20.15 -7.62 13.76
N LEU A 230 21.22 -8.39 13.88
CA LEU A 230 21.20 -9.86 13.94
C LEU A 230 21.15 -10.32 15.40
N GLU A 231 20.76 -11.57 15.63
CA GLU A 231 20.98 -12.23 16.93
C GLU A 231 22.50 -12.42 17.17
N GLY A 232 22.97 -12.07 18.37
CA GLY A 232 24.38 -12.14 18.74
C GLY A 232 24.81 -13.53 19.22
N ASN A 233 23.86 -14.38 19.66
CA ASN A 233 24.12 -15.71 20.17
C ASN A 233 23.80 -16.79 19.13
N ALA A 234 24.83 -17.36 18.50
CA ALA A 234 24.69 -18.41 17.51
C ALA A 234 23.98 -19.69 18.01
N ALA A 235 24.02 -19.98 19.32
CA ALA A 235 23.32 -21.13 19.89
C ALA A 235 21.79 -21.00 19.80
N ARG A 236 21.28 -19.77 19.64
CA ARG A 236 19.85 -19.47 19.55
C ARG A 236 19.29 -19.49 18.13
N LYS A 237 20.12 -19.74 17.11
CA LYS A 237 19.66 -19.84 15.71
C LYS A 237 18.42 -20.74 15.50
N PRO A 238 18.25 -21.88 16.22
CA PRO A 238 17.02 -22.65 16.13
C PRO A 238 15.76 -21.87 16.51
N ASP A 239 15.83 -20.93 17.45
CA ASP A 239 14.69 -20.10 17.90
C ASP A 239 14.18 -19.16 16.78
N PHE A 240 15.06 -18.82 15.85
CA PHE A 240 14.80 -17.95 14.69
C PHE A 240 14.69 -18.71 13.38
N THR A 241 14.64 -20.04 13.41
CA THR A 241 14.47 -20.86 12.22
C THR A 241 13.00 -21.23 12.08
N PHE A 242 12.46 -21.02 10.88
CA PHE A 242 11.05 -21.24 10.57
C PHE A 242 10.91 -22.07 9.30
N SER A 243 9.86 -22.89 9.24
CA SER A 243 9.61 -23.79 8.12
C SER A 243 8.78 -23.09 7.05
N PHE A 244 9.35 -22.89 5.86
CA PHE A 244 8.65 -22.30 4.71
C PHE A 244 8.47 -23.32 3.60
N LYS A 245 7.43 -23.16 2.78
CA LYS A 245 7.25 -23.99 1.59
C LYS A 245 8.03 -23.43 0.41
N ASN A 246 8.89 -24.24 -0.20
CA ASN A 246 9.61 -23.88 -1.42
C ASN A 246 8.74 -24.08 -2.68
N SER A 247 9.32 -23.83 -3.86
CA SER A 247 8.66 -23.96 -5.16
C SER A 247 8.22 -25.39 -5.51
N LEU A 248 8.75 -26.40 -4.81
CA LEU A 248 8.35 -27.80 -4.91
C LEU A 248 7.30 -28.19 -3.86
N ASN A 249 6.82 -27.22 -3.06
CA ASN A 249 5.90 -27.42 -1.94
C ASN A 249 6.50 -28.31 -0.83
N GLU A 250 7.82 -28.36 -0.72
CA GLU A 250 8.56 -29.02 0.35
C GLU A 250 8.88 -28.02 1.47
N ALA A 251 8.99 -28.51 2.70
CA ALA A 251 9.37 -27.71 3.86
C ALA A 251 10.88 -27.42 3.82
N GLU A 252 11.23 -26.14 3.96
CA GLU A 252 12.60 -25.63 3.98
C GLU A 252 12.78 -24.74 5.21
N GLU A 253 13.77 -25.07 6.03
CA GLU A 253 14.08 -24.34 7.26
C GLU A 253 14.90 -23.09 6.96
N VAL A 254 14.35 -21.91 7.29
CA VAL A 254 14.97 -20.62 7.01
C VAL A 254 15.18 -19.84 8.30
N CYS A 255 16.41 -19.39 8.53
CA CYS A 255 16.77 -18.55 9.67
C CYS A 255 16.42 -17.07 9.43
N CYS A 256 15.41 -16.56 10.12
CA CYS A 256 14.99 -15.16 10.12
C CYS A 256 15.59 -14.37 11.30
N GLU A 257 16.89 -14.51 11.57
CA GLU A 257 17.57 -13.79 12.67
C GLU A 257 17.61 -12.25 12.57
N PRO A 258 17.66 -11.61 11.36
CA PRO A 258 17.51 -10.16 11.28
C PRO A 258 16.21 -9.70 11.92
N HIS A 259 16.28 -8.62 12.68
CA HIS A 259 15.10 -8.07 13.31
C HIS A 259 15.05 -6.56 13.36
N LEU A 260 13.81 -6.06 13.34
CA LEU A 260 13.48 -4.65 13.58
C LEU A 260 12.94 -4.50 14.99
N LYS A 261 13.25 -3.37 15.63
CA LYS A 261 12.81 -3.06 16.99
C LYS A 261 11.69 -2.03 16.97
N LEU A 262 10.54 -2.40 17.50
CA LEU A 262 9.37 -1.53 17.60
C LEU A 262 9.48 -0.77 18.91
N CYS A 263 10.27 0.31 18.88
CA CYS A 263 10.79 0.91 20.10
C CYS A 263 9.73 1.66 20.89
N TYR A 264 8.70 2.22 20.24
CA TYR A 264 7.69 3.06 20.91
C TYR A 264 6.27 2.48 20.76
N SER A 265 5.48 2.58 21.82
CA SER A 265 4.04 2.25 21.82
C SER A 265 3.25 3.32 21.04
N ASP A 266 2.22 2.92 20.28
CA ASP A 266 1.32 3.85 19.62
C ASP A 266 0.32 4.50 20.60
N THR A 267 0.09 3.88 21.75
CA THR A 267 -0.91 4.32 22.74
C THR A 267 -0.30 5.20 23.83
N SER A 268 0.87 4.83 24.32
CA SER A 268 1.53 5.47 25.47
C SER A 268 2.83 6.18 25.12
N ASN A 269 3.34 6.00 23.90
CA ASN A 269 4.68 6.40 23.49
C ASN A 269 5.80 5.82 24.40
N ALA A 270 5.49 4.78 25.18
CA ALA A 270 6.47 4.13 26.05
C ALA A 270 7.52 3.38 25.22
N TYR A 271 8.78 3.57 25.63
CA TYR A 271 9.90 2.83 25.04
C TYR A 271 9.89 1.37 25.51
N SER A 272 10.08 0.42 24.59
CA SER A 272 10.30 -0.99 24.87
C SER A 272 11.20 -1.61 23.81
N ASN A 273 12.17 -2.39 24.28
CA ASN A 273 13.03 -3.20 23.45
C ASN A 273 12.53 -4.65 23.33
N ASP A 274 11.30 -4.97 23.73
CA ASP A 274 10.78 -6.34 23.66
C ASP A 274 10.04 -6.61 22.34
N ARG A 275 9.52 -5.58 21.67
CA ARG A 275 8.71 -5.76 20.45
C ARG A 275 9.60 -5.88 19.21
N ARG A 276 9.36 -6.90 18.38
CA ARG A 276 10.22 -7.27 17.25
C ARG A 276 9.46 -7.75 16.01
N ILE A 277 10.07 -7.50 14.85
CA ILE A 277 9.75 -8.18 13.59
C ILE A 277 11.01 -8.90 13.12
N TYR A 278 10.95 -10.22 13.03
CA TYR A 278 12.03 -11.10 12.55
C TYR A 278 11.80 -11.47 11.08
N PHE A 279 12.83 -11.34 10.26
CA PHE A 279 12.71 -11.51 8.81
C PHE A 279 13.94 -12.13 8.16
N HIS A 280 13.78 -12.61 6.93
CA HIS A 280 14.86 -13.01 6.01
C HIS A 280 14.68 -12.26 4.69
N GLU A 281 15.77 -11.84 4.05
CA GLU A 281 15.78 -10.97 2.86
C GLU A 281 15.10 -11.62 1.63
N GLY A 282 14.97 -12.94 1.66
CA GLY A 282 14.24 -13.75 0.70
C GLY A 282 15.11 -14.83 0.05
N LEU A 283 14.48 -15.91 -0.37
CA LEU A 283 15.15 -16.98 -1.12
C LEU A 283 14.47 -17.13 -2.49
N PRO A 284 15.20 -17.21 -3.62
CA PRO A 284 14.59 -17.24 -4.96
C PRO A 284 13.58 -18.38 -5.17
N ASN A 285 13.82 -19.53 -4.53
CA ASN A 285 12.97 -20.72 -4.56
C ASN A 285 11.76 -20.66 -3.61
N ILE A 286 11.64 -19.63 -2.77
CA ILE A 286 10.52 -19.44 -1.84
C ILE A 286 9.77 -18.17 -2.22
N GLN A 287 8.52 -18.32 -2.67
CA GLN A 287 7.62 -17.21 -2.94
C GLN A 287 8.23 -16.14 -3.87
N ASN A 288 9.03 -16.58 -4.85
CA ASN A 288 9.73 -15.73 -5.82
C ASN A 288 10.65 -14.68 -5.17
N GLY A 289 11.35 -15.04 -4.09
CA GLY A 289 12.30 -14.13 -3.43
C GLY A 289 11.64 -12.97 -2.70
N LYS A 290 10.41 -13.14 -2.20
CA LYS A 290 9.81 -12.21 -1.24
C LYS A 290 10.59 -12.23 0.08
N ILE A 291 10.56 -11.11 0.81
CA ILE A 291 11.10 -11.03 2.16
C ILE A 291 10.22 -11.91 3.05
N LEU A 292 10.83 -12.85 3.76
CA LEU A 292 10.10 -13.80 4.60
C LEU A 292 9.99 -13.22 6.00
N ILE A 293 8.78 -13.14 6.54
CA ILE A 293 8.50 -12.66 7.90
C ILE A 293 8.28 -13.88 8.79
N GLY A 294 9.26 -14.20 9.63
CA GLY A 294 9.20 -15.35 10.52
C GLY A 294 8.32 -15.11 11.74
N HIS A 295 8.45 -13.94 12.37
CA HIS A 295 7.73 -13.61 13.60
C HIS A 295 7.51 -12.11 13.75
N ILE A 296 6.31 -11.74 14.19
CA ILE A 296 5.95 -10.39 14.65
C ILE A 296 5.41 -10.55 16.06
N GLY A 297 6.05 -9.98 17.06
CA GLY A 297 5.63 -10.18 18.45
C GLY A 297 6.64 -9.69 19.46
N GLN A 298 6.60 -10.29 20.65
CA GLN A 298 7.65 -10.11 21.65
C GLN A 298 8.96 -10.79 21.22
N HIS A 299 10.04 -10.47 21.90
CA HIS A 299 11.37 -11.00 21.62
C HIS A 299 11.36 -12.52 21.80
N LEU A 300 11.92 -13.22 20.82
CA LEU A 300 12.09 -14.68 20.88
C LEU A 300 13.28 -15.04 21.77
#